data_AF-A0A7X2MRI2-F1
#
_entry.id   AF-A0A7X2MRI2-F1
#
_cell.length_a   1.000
_cell.length_b   1.000
_cell.length_c   1.000
_cell.angle_alpha   90.00
_cell.angle_beta   90.00
_cell.angle_gamma   90.00
#
_symmetry.space_group_name_H-M   'P 1'
#
loop_
_entity.id
_entity.type
_entity.pdbx_description
1 polymer ?
#
loop_
_entity_poly.entity_id
_entity_poly.type
_entity_poly.pdbx_seq_one_letter_code
_entity_poly.pdbx_strand_id
1 'polypeptide(L)'
;MTTETSLLAGEETLHHTMQNYHQVLRRRLIWIGVLLLAILASLILDFTLGPAGLSLETLWNTLLSPESVDAGTRVIVWDIRLPYALMALVVGLSLGLAGAEMQTILNNPLASPFTLGVSSAAAFGAALAIIL
;
A
#
# COMPACT_ATOMS: atom_id res chain seq x y z
N MET A 1 39.99 -3.52 38.17
CA MET A 1 39.98 -2.21 37.49
C MET A 1 39.71 -2.31 35.98
N THR A 2 40.05 -3.40 35.29
CA THR A 2 39.71 -3.61 33.86
C THR A 2 38.32 -4.24 33.61
N THR A 3 37.74 -4.92 34.60
CA THR A 3 36.41 -5.54 34.52
C THR A 3 35.27 -4.53 34.66
N GLU A 4 35.37 -3.57 35.59
CA GLU A 4 34.34 -2.53 35.77
C GLU A 4 34.23 -1.61 34.56
N THR A 5 35.34 -1.23 33.92
CA THR A 5 35.32 -0.41 32.70
C THR A 5 34.71 -1.15 31.51
N SER A 6 34.89 -2.48 31.41
CA SER A 6 34.23 -3.29 30.36
C SER A 6 32.72 -3.45 30.60
N LEU A 7 32.28 -3.50 31.86
CA LEU A 7 30.86 -3.59 32.20
C LEU A 7 30.15 -2.27 31.95
N LEU A 8 30.76 -1.14 32.33
CA LEU A 8 30.22 0.20 32.07
C LEU A 8 30.13 0.51 30.56
N ALA A 9 31.13 0.09 29.77
CA ALA A 9 31.07 0.20 28.31
C ALA A 9 29.97 -0.66 27.69
N GLY A 10 29.67 -1.83 28.28
CA GLY A 10 28.55 -2.69 27.91
C GLY A 10 27.18 -2.05 28.22
N GLU A 11 27.03 -1.41 29.38
CA GLU A 11 25.79 -0.74 29.77
C GLU A 11 25.52 0.52 28.92
N GLU A 12 26.54 1.33 28.61
CA GLU A 12 26.39 2.48 27.70
C GLU A 12 25.99 2.05 26.28
N THR A 13 26.64 1.01 25.74
CA THR A 13 26.32 0.51 24.39
C THR A 13 24.92 -0.10 24.30
N LEU A 14 24.46 -0.80 25.34
CA LEU A 14 23.08 -1.29 25.45
C LEU A 14 22.07 -0.13 25.53
N HIS A 15 22.35 0.90 26.33
CA HIS A 15 21.48 2.07 26.41
C HIS A 15 21.40 2.84 25.07
N HIS A 16 22.52 3.02 24.37
CA HIS A 16 22.54 3.66 23.05
C HIS A 16 21.81 2.85 21.97
N THR A 17 21.96 1.51 21.97
CA THR A 17 21.25 0.64 21.00
C THR A 17 19.74 0.61 21.25
N MET A 18 19.30 0.57 22.51
CA MET A 18 17.87 0.65 22.87
C MET A 18 17.26 2.00 22.48
N GLN A 19 17.96 3.12 22.72
CA GLN A 19 17.50 4.45 22.31
C GLN A 19 17.38 4.58 20.79
N ASN A 20 18.37 4.09 20.03
CA ASN A 20 18.34 4.12 18.57
C ASN A 20 17.21 3.24 17.99
N TYR A 21 16.93 2.10 18.61
CA TYR A 21 15.85 1.21 18.18
C TYR A 21 14.47 1.89 18.24
N HIS A 22 14.17 2.60 19.33
CA HIS A 22 12.93 3.37 19.44
C HIS A 22 12.82 4.48 18.38
N GLN A 23 13.92 5.13 18.02
CA GLN A 23 13.91 6.16 16.98
C GLN A 23 13.63 5.59 15.59
N VAL A 24 14.21 4.44 15.25
CA VAL A 24 13.96 3.74 13.98
C VAL A 24 12.50 3.29 13.89
N LEU A 25 11.96 2.69 14.96
CA LEU A 25 10.55 2.29 15.01
C LEU A 25 9.62 3.49 14.84
N ARG A 26 9.86 4.59 15.56
CA ARG A 26 9.05 5.81 15.44
C ARG A 26 9.07 6.36 14.01
N ARG A 27 10.23 6.41 13.36
CA ARG A 27 10.36 6.84 11.96
C ARG A 27 9.58 5.93 11.01
N ARG A 28 9.68 4.61 11.17
CA ARG A 28 8.93 3.64 10.35
C ARG A 28 7.42 3.83 10.51
N LEU A 29 6.94 3.97 11.75
CA LEU A 29 5.53 4.20 12.03
C LEU A 29 5.02 5.52 11.44
N ILE A 30 5.82 6.60 11.51
CA ILE A 30 5.49 7.87 10.87
C ILE A 30 5.34 7.69 9.36
N TRP A 31 6.30 7.03 8.69
CA TRP A 31 6.21 6.80 7.24
C TRP A 31 5.02 5.93 6.84
N ILE A 32 4.73 4.87 7.61
CA ILE A 32 3.53 4.05 7.40
C ILE A 32 2.27 4.91 7.53
N GLY A 33 2.19 5.74 8.56
CA GLY A 33 1.07 6.67 8.76
C GLY A 33 0.91 7.66 7.61
N VAL A 34 2.01 8.23 7.11
CA VAL A 34 1.99 9.15 5.95
C VAL A 34 1.51 8.44 4.68
N LEU A 35 1.99 7.23 4.41
CA LEU A 35 1.57 6.45 3.24
C LEU A 35 0.10 6.05 3.32
N LEU A 36 -0.38 5.63 4.49
CA LEU A 36 -1.80 5.33 4.71
C LEU A 36 -2.67 6.57 4.49
N LEU A 37 -2.25 7.73 5.01
CA LEU A 37 -2.96 8.99 4.79
C LEU A 37 -2.98 9.37 3.30
N ALA A 38 -1.87 9.17 2.59
CA ALA A 38 -1.80 9.42 1.14
C ALA A 38 -2.75 8.51 0.35
N ILE A 39 -2.89 7.24 0.73
CA ILE A 39 -3.85 6.29 0.15
C ILE A 39 -5.29 6.75 0.41
N LEU A 40 -5.63 7.15 1.63
CA LEU A 40 -6.97 7.65 1.96
C LEU A 40 -7.29 8.94 1.17
N ALA A 41 -6.31 9.84 1.06
CA ALA A 41 -6.46 11.06 0.30
C ALA A 41 -6.66 10.77 -1.21
N SER A 42 -5.92 9.81 -1.78
CA SER A 42 -6.09 9.44 -3.20
C SER A 42 -7.46 8.83 -3.47
N LEU A 43 -8.00 8.02 -2.55
CA LEU A 43 -9.37 7.49 -2.65
C LEU A 43 -10.40 8.62 -2.64
N ILE A 44 -10.30 9.56 -1.69
CA ILE A 44 -11.20 10.72 -1.63
C ILE A 44 -11.12 11.55 -2.92
N LEU A 45 -9.92 11.75 -3.46
CA LEU A 45 -9.71 12.46 -4.72
C LEU A 45 -10.33 11.71 -5.90
N ASP A 46 -10.16 10.38 -5.99
CA ASP A 46 -10.80 9.56 -7.03
C ASP A 46 -12.32 9.73 -7.03
N PHE A 47 -12.95 9.72 -5.84
CA PHE A 47 -14.38 9.93 -5.72
C PHE A 47 -14.83 11.33 -6.14
N THR A 48 -14.10 12.37 -5.72
CA THR A 48 -14.47 13.78 -5.96
C THR A 48 -14.17 14.29 -7.37
N LEU A 49 -13.10 13.81 -8.03
CA LEU A 49 -12.71 14.26 -9.38
C LEU A 49 -13.44 13.52 -10.51
N GLY A 50 -14.13 12.42 -10.22
CA GLY A 50 -14.80 11.64 -11.26
C GLY A 50 -16.05 12.34 -11.84
N PRO A 51 -16.44 12.01 -13.08
CA PRO A 51 -17.44 12.76 -13.87
C PRO A 51 -18.85 12.82 -13.26
N ALA A 52 -19.14 11.97 -12.28
CA ALA A 52 -20.42 11.96 -11.58
C ALA A 52 -20.57 13.09 -10.54
N GLY A 53 -19.50 13.83 -10.20
CA GLY A 53 -19.58 14.99 -9.31
C GLY A 53 -20.18 14.71 -7.93
N LEU A 54 -19.94 13.51 -7.39
CA LEU A 54 -20.55 13.08 -6.13
C LEU A 54 -19.96 13.84 -4.94
N SER A 55 -20.82 14.32 -4.05
CA SER A 55 -20.39 14.86 -2.76
C SER A 55 -19.94 13.74 -1.81
N LEU A 56 -19.07 14.06 -0.87
CA LEU A 56 -18.60 13.13 0.18
C LEU A 56 -19.76 12.58 1.01
N GLU A 57 -20.78 13.39 1.26
CA GLU A 57 -21.99 12.98 1.98
C GLU A 57 -22.78 11.93 1.20
N THR A 58 -23.00 12.16 -0.09
CA THR A 58 -23.70 11.19 -0.96
C THR A 58 -22.92 9.88 -1.07
N LEU A 59 -21.59 9.93 -1.12
CA LEU A 59 -20.76 8.72 -1.10
C LEU A 59 -20.97 7.93 0.20
N TRP A 60 -20.88 8.59 1.35
CA TRP A 60 -21.04 7.94 2.65
C TRP A 60 -22.44 7.32 2.82
N ASN A 61 -23.47 8.05 2.41
CA ASN A 61 -24.86 7.56 2.40
C ASN A 61 -25.03 6.41 1.42
N THR A 62 -24.41 6.43 0.24
CA THR A 62 -24.48 5.31 -0.73
C THR A 62 -23.80 4.04 -0.22
N LEU A 63 -22.72 4.18 0.57
CA LEU A 63 -21.99 3.05 1.14
C LEU A 63 -22.72 2.41 2.33
N LEU A 64 -23.36 3.21 3.19
CA LEU A 64 -24.04 2.69 4.39
C LEU A 64 -25.53 2.39 4.16
N SER A 65 -26.19 3.19 3.33
CA SER A 65 -27.62 3.15 3.05
C SER A 65 -27.87 3.21 1.53
N PRO A 66 -27.48 2.18 0.76
CA PRO A 66 -27.59 2.19 -0.70
C PRO A 66 -29.02 2.30 -1.23
N GLU A 67 -30.03 2.09 -0.38
CA GLU A 67 -31.45 2.23 -0.73
C GLU A 67 -31.97 3.67 -0.66
N SER A 68 -31.24 4.58 0.01
CA SER A 68 -31.64 5.98 0.17
C SER A 68 -31.17 6.89 -0.96
N VAL A 69 -30.52 6.34 -1.99
CA VAL A 69 -29.91 7.07 -3.11
C VAL A 69 -30.44 6.58 -4.45
N ASP A 70 -30.34 7.45 -5.47
CA ASP A 70 -30.76 7.12 -6.83
C ASP A 70 -30.02 5.88 -7.38
N ALA A 71 -30.74 5.09 -8.19
CA ALA A 71 -30.24 3.84 -8.74
C ALA A 71 -28.97 4.03 -9.59
N GLY A 72 -28.86 5.13 -10.34
CA GLY A 72 -27.67 5.45 -11.13
C GLY A 72 -26.46 5.74 -10.23
N THR A 73 -26.66 6.49 -9.15
CA THR A 73 -25.59 6.77 -8.17
C THR A 73 -25.11 5.49 -7.49
N ARG A 74 -26.05 4.61 -7.11
CA ARG A 74 -25.73 3.31 -6.52
C ARG A 74 -24.81 2.48 -7.43
N VAL A 75 -25.16 2.33 -8.71
CA VAL A 75 -24.37 1.57 -9.68
C VAL A 75 -22.97 2.19 -9.86
N ILE A 76 -22.89 3.51 -9.97
CA ILE A 76 -21.60 4.20 -10.12
C ILE A 76 -20.68 3.91 -8.92
N VAL A 77 -21.19 3.96 -7.70
CA VAL A 77 -20.37 3.75 -6.50
C VAL A 77 -20.05 2.27 -6.31
N TRP A 78 -21.04 1.38 -6.34
CA TRP A 78 -20.88 -0.02 -5.96
C TRP A 78 -20.37 -0.94 -7.07
N ASP A 79 -20.81 -0.73 -8.32
CA ASP A 79 -20.49 -1.64 -9.42
C ASP A 79 -19.28 -1.16 -10.24
N ILE A 80 -18.94 0.13 -10.16
CA ILE A 80 -17.87 0.74 -10.97
C ILE A 80 -16.70 1.20 -10.08
N ARG A 81 -16.93 2.21 -9.22
CA ARG A 81 -15.83 2.87 -8.51
C ARG A 81 -15.24 2.05 -7.38
N LEU A 82 -16.06 1.49 -6.50
CA LEU A 82 -15.56 0.71 -5.36
C LEU A 82 -14.71 -0.49 -5.80
N PRO A 83 -15.12 -1.31 -6.80
CA PRO A 83 -14.27 -2.39 -7.31
C PRO A 83 -12.95 -1.89 -7.89
N TYR A 84 -12.96 -0.77 -8.62
CA TYR A 84 -11.76 -0.21 -9.25
C TYR A 84 -10.79 0.36 -8.20
N ALA A 85 -11.31 1.05 -7.19
CA ALA A 85 -10.53 1.58 -6.07
C ALA A 85 -9.86 0.45 -5.27
N LEU A 86 -10.60 -0.62 -4.97
CA LEU A 86 -10.06 -1.80 -4.29
C LEU A 86 -9.03 -2.53 -5.15
N MET A 87 -9.30 -2.69 -6.45
CA MET A 87 -8.35 -3.28 -7.39
C MET A 87 -7.05 -2.47 -7.44
N ALA A 88 -7.11 -1.14 -7.53
CA ALA A 88 -5.94 -0.28 -7.54
C ALA A 88 -5.10 -0.45 -6.27
N LEU A 89 -5.75 -0.56 -5.10
CA LEU A 89 -5.07 -0.79 -3.83
C LEU A 89 -4.38 -2.16 -3.80
N VAL A 90 -5.09 -3.24 -4.15
CA VAL A 90 -4.55 -4.60 -4.12
C VAL A 90 -3.43 -4.77 -5.14
N VAL A 91 -3.58 -4.24 -6.35
CA VAL A 91 -2.54 -4.28 -7.38
C VAL A 91 -1.32 -3.48 -6.94
N GLY A 92 -1.50 -2.26 -6.41
CA GLY A 92 -0.39 -1.44 -5.90
C GLY A 92 0.38 -2.13 -4.77
N LEU A 93 -0.32 -2.72 -3.80
CA LEU A 93 0.29 -3.51 -2.72
C LEU A 93 1.05 -4.71 -3.26
N SER A 94 0.46 -5.46 -4.20
CA SER A 94 1.09 -6.64 -4.80
C SER A 94 2.36 -6.28 -5.57
N LEU A 95 2.34 -5.17 -6.33
CA LEU A 95 3.51 -4.68 -7.05
C LEU A 95 4.62 -4.20 -6.11
N GLY A 96 4.26 -3.50 -5.03
CA GLY A 96 5.21 -3.06 -4.01
C GLY A 96 5.90 -4.25 -3.31
N LEU A 97 5.12 -5.27 -2.93
CA LEU A 97 5.64 -6.50 -2.34
C LEU A 97 6.53 -7.29 -3.30
N ALA A 98 6.06 -7.51 -4.54
CA ALA A 98 6.84 -8.24 -5.54
C ALA A 98 8.18 -7.54 -5.84
N GLY A 99 8.20 -6.19 -5.89
CA GLY A 99 9.44 -5.41 -6.01
C GLY A 99 10.37 -5.62 -4.82
N ALA A 100 9.87 -5.50 -3.59
CA ALA A 100 10.66 -5.66 -2.38
C ALA A 100 11.26 -7.07 -2.25
N GLU A 101 10.46 -8.11 -2.54
CA GLU A 101 10.92 -9.50 -2.54
C GLU A 101 12.00 -9.73 -3.60
N MET A 102 11.78 -9.24 -4.82
CA MET A 102 12.73 -9.42 -5.92
C MET A 102 14.08 -8.74 -5.63
N GLN A 103 14.04 -7.50 -5.14
CA GLN A 103 15.24 -6.77 -4.75
C GLN A 103 16.01 -7.46 -3.62
N THR A 104 15.28 -8.09 -2.68
CA THR A 104 15.87 -8.83 -1.56
C THR A 104 16.50 -10.15 -2.01
N ILE A 105 15.78 -10.96 -2.80
CA ILE A 105 16.26 -12.27 -3.28
C ILE A 105 17.51 -12.11 -4.14
N LEU A 106 17.53 -11.10 -5.02
CA LEU A 106 18.65 -10.87 -5.92
C LEU A 106 19.73 -9.96 -5.34
N ASN A 107 19.50 -9.41 -4.13
CA ASN A 107 20.34 -8.40 -3.49
C ASN A 107 20.73 -7.27 -4.48
N ASN A 108 19.75 -6.83 -5.28
CA ASN A 108 19.96 -5.86 -6.35
C ASN A 108 18.81 -4.84 -6.33
N PRO A 109 19.08 -3.57 -5.97
CA PRO A 109 18.05 -2.54 -5.88
C PRO A 109 17.44 -2.15 -7.24
N LEU A 110 18.06 -2.55 -8.36
CA LEU A 110 17.54 -2.33 -9.71
C LEU A 110 16.65 -3.48 -10.19
N ALA A 111 16.56 -4.57 -9.45
CA ALA A 111 15.74 -5.72 -9.84
C ALA A 111 14.25 -5.38 -9.77
N SER A 112 13.50 -5.88 -10.75
CA SER A 112 12.05 -5.75 -10.79
C SER A 112 11.41 -7.02 -11.35
N PRO A 113 10.19 -7.38 -10.92
CA PRO A 113 9.47 -8.54 -11.48
C PRO A 113 9.28 -8.45 -13.00
N PHE A 114 9.18 -7.24 -13.55
CA PHE A 114 8.97 -7.01 -14.97
C PHE A 114 10.20 -7.39 -15.81
N THR A 115 11.42 -7.30 -15.26
CA THR A 115 12.64 -7.62 -16.01
C THR A 115 12.91 -9.12 -16.11
N LEU A 116 12.23 -9.94 -15.30
CA LEU A 116 12.42 -11.39 -15.25
C LEU A 116 11.37 -12.18 -16.04
N GLY A 117 10.58 -11.50 -16.86
CA GLY A 117 9.62 -12.13 -17.75
C GLY A 117 8.29 -12.54 -17.10
N VAL A 118 8.07 -12.22 -15.81
CA VAL A 118 6.79 -12.50 -15.12
C VAL A 118 5.61 -11.80 -15.82
N SER A 119 5.81 -10.56 -16.26
CA SER A 119 4.80 -9.80 -17.01
C SER A 119 4.48 -10.44 -18.37
N SER A 120 5.51 -10.89 -19.10
CA SER A 120 5.33 -11.59 -20.38
C SER A 120 4.60 -12.93 -20.21
N ALA A 121 4.90 -13.67 -19.15
CA ALA A 121 4.20 -14.92 -18.83
C ALA A 121 2.73 -14.67 -18.48
N ALA A 122 2.42 -13.63 -17.69
CA ALA A 122 1.05 -13.24 -17.37
C ALA A 122 0.28 -12.79 -18.63
N ALA A 123 0.89 -11.99 -19.50
CA ALA A 123 0.28 -11.55 -20.76
C ALA A 123 0.00 -12.73 -21.70
N PHE A 124 0.94 -13.68 -21.82
CA PHE A 124 0.73 -14.91 -22.58
C PHE A 124 -0.41 -15.75 -22.01
N GLY A 125 -0.45 -15.95 -20.68
CA GLY A 125 -1.52 -16.68 -20.01
C GLY A 125 -2.90 -16.03 -20.21
N ALA A 126 -2.97 -14.70 -20.10
CA ALA A 126 -4.19 -13.94 -20.37
C ALA A 126 -4.65 -14.10 -21.82
N ALA A 127 -3.74 -13.97 -22.80
CA ALA A 127 -4.06 -14.16 -24.21
C ALA A 127 -4.56 -15.59 -24.49
N LEU A 128 -3.93 -16.60 -23.89
CA LEU A 128 -4.35 -17.99 -24.02
C LEU A 128 -5.76 -18.21 -23.44
N ALA A 129 -6.04 -17.68 -22.25
CA ALA A 129 -7.35 -17.79 -21.60
C ALA A 129 -8.47 -17.01 -22.31
N ILE A 130 -8.13 -16.00 -23.12
CA ILE A 130 -9.09 -15.27 -23.96
C ILE A 130 -9.43 -16.07 -25.22
N ILE A 131 -8.45 -16.78 -25.78
CA ILE A 131 -8.59 -17.51 -27.05
C ILE A 131 -9.24 -18.88 -26.85
N LEU A 132 -8.90 -19.58 -25.76
CA LEU A 132 -9.47 -20.88 -25.40
C LEU A 132 -10.82 -20.73 -24.71
#